data_AF-A0A2E2SYA6-F1
#
_entry.id   AF-A0A2E2SYA6-F1
#
_cell.length_a   1.000
_cell.length_b   1.000
_cell.length_c   1.000
_cell.angle_alpha   90.00
_cell.angle_beta   90.00
_cell.angle_gamma   90.00
#
_symmetry.space_group_name_H-M   'P 1'
#
loop_
_entity.id
_entity.type
_entity.pdbx_description
1 polymer ?
#
loop_
_entity_poly.entity_id
_entity_poly.type
_entity_poly.pdbx_seq_one_letter_code
_entity_poly.pdbx_strand_id
1 'polypeptide(L)'
;MIGFLWETFKIKCLGGLREEVAREVRRHLRTNSAIRNVPQPFGYRMLKRFYGKGGLLSFLLRYAGLYAIIMLGCAAIVSLFPNWVPKSGLNSDRLPDVQNVTSYFLAAQAVMIGLLFPVALGVISLITQREDASSTVSDLQVYYSESFAFGVGASGIALSIVLAIHVFWPAGYVLEYLGFSDAGTYFEVVLLIAHLLWLLVNFAALWYFLVTSLSFMRPAQRALMRRRYAALTAIPDYLTVHLLNHRYIVRLAAEIAKKVGWDKAKTALLFGGRLERGEVELNNKALSGQVLSNVWQKPLMWVIRRWLKRCNKVEGAVGSQPDLDFCPDFRRPLSDDGIICRRIGGIPLDKIERFVVGQSFRFKAKKP
;
A
#
# COMPACT_ATOMS: atom_id res chain seq x y z
N MET A 1 -1.61 -14.67 -7.80
CA MET A 1 -2.41 -13.92 -8.79
C MET A 1 -3.93 -14.06 -8.57
N ILE A 2 -4.44 -15.27 -8.27
CA ILE A 2 -5.87 -15.57 -8.05
C ILE A 2 -6.48 -14.80 -6.85
N GLY A 3 -5.77 -14.68 -5.72
CA GLY A 3 -6.28 -13.94 -4.55
C GLY A 3 -6.45 -12.42 -4.79
N PHE A 4 -5.64 -11.82 -5.65
CA PHE A 4 -5.74 -10.39 -5.99
C PHE A 4 -6.95 -10.11 -6.90
N LEU A 5 -7.18 -10.98 -7.88
CA LEU A 5 -8.37 -10.91 -8.73
C LEU A 5 -9.66 -11.12 -7.92
N TRP A 6 -9.67 -12.04 -6.96
CA TRP A 6 -10.81 -12.28 -6.07
C TRP A 6 -11.13 -11.08 -5.15
N GLU A 7 -10.12 -10.44 -4.57
CA GLU A 7 -10.30 -9.24 -3.75
C GLU A 7 -10.80 -8.05 -4.60
N THR A 8 -10.26 -7.85 -5.81
CA THR A 8 -10.75 -6.78 -6.70
C THR A 8 -12.19 -7.01 -7.18
N PHE A 9 -12.60 -8.26 -7.42
CA PHE A 9 -13.97 -8.62 -7.77
C PHE A 9 -14.94 -8.37 -6.60
N LYS A 10 -14.58 -8.79 -5.38
CA LYS A 10 -15.34 -8.50 -4.16
C LYS A 10 -15.51 -7.00 -3.92
N ILE A 11 -14.46 -6.20 -4.14
CA ILE A 11 -14.51 -4.76 -3.93
C ILE A 11 -15.51 -4.07 -4.87
N LYS A 12 -15.51 -4.41 -6.16
CA LYS A 12 -16.48 -3.87 -7.13
C LYS A 12 -17.91 -4.36 -6.89
N CYS A 13 -18.08 -5.63 -6.55
CA CYS A 13 -19.41 -6.23 -6.37
C CYS A 13 -20.05 -5.88 -5.02
N LEU A 14 -19.29 -5.76 -3.94
CA LEU A 14 -19.79 -5.58 -2.57
C LEU A 14 -19.87 -4.11 -2.12
N GLY A 15 -19.26 -3.19 -2.87
CA GLY A 15 -19.32 -1.74 -2.60
C GLY A 15 -18.54 -1.34 -1.34
N GLY A 16 -17.21 -1.28 -1.45
CA GLY A 16 -16.35 -0.87 -0.33
C GLY A 16 -16.38 0.62 -0.08
N LEU A 17 -16.65 1.04 1.16
CA LEU A 17 -16.66 2.45 1.57
C LEU A 17 -15.35 3.17 1.22
N ARG A 18 -14.20 2.49 1.39
CA ARG A 18 -12.90 3.07 1.08
C ARG A 18 -12.68 3.38 -0.40
N GLU A 19 -13.23 2.57 -1.29
CA GLU A 19 -13.12 2.82 -2.74
C GLU A 19 -14.00 4.00 -3.15
N GLU A 20 -15.19 4.12 -2.55
CA GLU A 20 -16.07 5.26 -2.77
C GLU A 20 -15.42 6.57 -2.31
N VAL A 21 -14.87 6.59 -1.09
CA VAL A 21 -14.11 7.75 -0.60
C VAL A 21 -12.89 8.02 -1.47
N ALA A 22 -12.14 7.01 -1.91
CA ALA A 22 -11.02 7.20 -2.81
C ALA A 22 -11.42 7.78 -4.18
N ARG A 23 -12.63 7.49 -4.68
CA ARG A 23 -13.17 8.13 -5.89
C ARG A 23 -13.54 9.59 -5.62
N GLU A 24 -14.16 9.88 -4.49
CA GLU A 24 -14.53 11.24 -4.07
C GLU A 24 -13.32 12.14 -3.84
N VAL A 25 -12.32 11.65 -3.09
CA VAL A 25 -11.02 12.33 -2.92
C VAL A 25 -10.39 12.63 -4.27
N ARG A 26 -10.30 11.63 -5.17
CA ARG A 26 -9.77 11.86 -6.53
C ARG A 26 -10.55 12.90 -7.31
N ARG A 27 -11.88 12.97 -7.14
CA ARG A 27 -12.72 14.02 -7.77
C ARG A 27 -12.38 15.40 -7.21
N HIS A 28 -12.31 15.56 -5.89
CA HIS A 28 -11.95 16.82 -5.25
C HIS A 28 -10.55 17.30 -5.63
N LEU A 29 -9.57 16.39 -5.69
CA LEU A 29 -8.20 16.72 -6.11
C LEU A 29 -8.14 17.17 -7.58
N ARG A 30 -9.02 16.63 -8.45
CA ARG A 30 -9.09 17.03 -9.87
C ARG A 30 -9.75 18.39 -10.07
N THR A 31 -10.74 18.74 -9.24
CA THR A 31 -11.47 20.02 -9.36
C THR A 31 -10.77 21.17 -8.65
N ASN A 32 -9.90 20.89 -7.68
CA ASN A 32 -9.19 21.91 -6.92
C ASN A 32 -8.02 22.50 -7.73
N SER A 33 -8.18 23.74 -8.20
CA SER A 33 -7.16 24.47 -8.95
C SER A 33 -5.85 24.68 -8.16
N ALA A 34 -5.93 24.88 -6.84
CA ALA A 34 -4.77 25.09 -5.99
C ALA A 34 -3.86 23.85 -5.91
N ILE A 35 -4.43 22.64 -6.00
CA ILE A 35 -3.70 21.37 -6.02
C ILE A 35 -3.16 21.09 -7.43
N ARG A 36 -3.98 21.35 -8.46
CA ARG A 36 -3.61 21.11 -9.86
C ARG A 36 -2.45 21.99 -10.31
N ASN A 37 -2.39 23.22 -9.85
CA ASN A 37 -1.37 24.20 -10.25
C ASN A 37 -0.05 24.03 -9.50
N VAL A 38 0.08 23.03 -8.63
CA VAL A 38 1.36 22.76 -7.96
C VAL A 38 2.35 22.18 -8.97
N PRO A 39 3.52 22.83 -9.17
CA PRO A 39 4.50 22.36 -10.14
C PRO A 39 5.08 21.01 -9.70
N GLN A 40 5.05 20.06 -10.63
CA GLN A 40 5.64 18.72 -10.46
C GLN A 40 6.79 18.54 -11.47
N PRO A 41 8.05 18.61 -11.00
CA PRO A 41 9.20 18.29 -11.83
C PRO A 41 9.04 16.92 -12.49
N PHE A 42 9.55 16.76 -13.70
CA PHE A 42 9.49 15.49 -14.41
C PHE A 42 10.15 14.35 -13.60
N GLY A 43 11.33 14.61 -13.01
CA GLY A 43 12.03 13.67 -12.14
C GLY A 43 11.18 13.19 -10.97
N TYR A 44 10.48 14.11 -10.28
CA TYR A 44 9.56 13.77 -9.20
C TYR A 44 8.46 12.80 -9.65
N ARG A 45 7.85 13.04 -10.82
CA ARG A 45 6.77 12.17 -11.35
C ARG A 45 7.26 10.77 -11.68
N MET A 46 8.43 10.66 -12.31
CA MET A 46 9.05 9.37 -12.63
C MET A 46 9.42 8.59 -11.38
N LEU A 47 10.12 9.24 -10.43
CA LEU A 47 10.53 8.62 -9.17
C LEU A 47 9.33 8.24 -8.31
N LYS A 48 8.29 9.07 -8.23
CA LYS A 48 7.07 8.73 -7.48
C LYS A 48 6.41 7.47 -8.02
N ARG A 49 6.43 7.23 -9.33
CA ARG A 49 5.88 6.02 -9.93
C ARG A 49 6.69 4.77 -9.57
N PHE A 50 8.02 4.88 -9.56
CA PHE A 50 8.92 3.76 -9.28
C PHE A 50 9.04 3.45 -7.78
N TYR A 51 9.25 4.49 -6.97
CA TYR A 51 9.59 4.43 -5.54
C TYR A 51 8.42 4.68 -4.59
N GLY A 52 7.34 5.35 -5.02
CA GLY A 52 6.31 5.92 -4.13
C GLY A 52 5.50 4.93 -3.26
N LYS A 53 5.73 3.61 -3.42
CA LYS A 53 5.15 2.54 -2.57
C LYS A 53 6.13 1.37 -2.31
N GLY A 54 7.39 1.51 -2.71
CA GLY A 54 8.35 0.40 -2.68
C GLY A 54 9.16 0.39 -1.39
N GLY A 55 8.92 -0.60 -0.52
CA GLY A 55 9.91 -0.99 0.49
C GLY A 55 10.91 -2.00 -0.08
N LEU A 56 11.96 -2.33 0.67
CA LEU A 56 12.99 -3.32 0.28
C LEU A 56 12.38 -4.62 -0.26
N LEU A 57 11.45 -5.20 0.50
CA LEU A 57 10.75 -6.43 0.10
C LEU A 57 9.97 -6.27 -1.21
N SER A 58 9.37 -5.10 -1.46
CA SER A 58 8.67 -4.86 -2.72
C SER A 58 9.63 -4.83 -3.91
N PHE A 59 10.86 -4.35 -3.74
CA PHE A 59 11.86 -4.36 -4.80
C PHE A 59 12.36 -5.77 -5.07
N LEU A 60 12.66 -6.53 -4.02
CA LEU A 60 13.05 -7.94 -4.14
C LEU A 60 11.96 -8.79 -4.81
N LEU A 61 10.68 -8.59 -4.45
CA LEU A 61 9.57 -9.32 -5.08
C LEU A 61 9.38 -8.94 -6.55
N ARG A 62 9.55 -7.67 -6.92
CA ARG A 62 9.52 -7.23 -8.33
C ARG A 62 10.68 -7.85 -9.11
N TYR A 63 11.87 -7.90 -8.51
CA TYR A 63 13.02 -8.56 -9.12
C TYR A 63 12.79 -10.06 -9.29
N ALA A 64 12.28 -10.75 -8.27
CA ALA A 64 11.94 -12.17 -8.39
C ALA A 64 10.92 -12.44 -9.50
N GLY A 65 9.92 -11.55 -9.66
CA GLY A 65 8.98 -11.60 -10.78
C GLY A 65 9.66 -11.37 -12.14
N LEU A 66 10.54 -10.37 -12.25
CA LEU A 66 11.32 -10.11 -13.46
C LEU A 66 12.22 -11.29 -13.82
N TYR A 67 12.93 -11.85 -12.82
CA TYR A 67 13.76 -13.03 -12.96
C TYR A 67 12.96 -14.22 -13.50
N ALA A 68 11.80 -14.51 -12.91
CA ALA A 68 10.93 -15.59 -13.38
C ALA A 68 10.43 -15.36 -14.81
N ILE A 69 10.09 -14.12 -15.18
CA ILE A 69 9.68 -13.75 -16.54
C ILE A 69 10.83 -13.97 -17.54
N ILE A 70 12.04 -13.51 -17.22
CA ILE A 70 13.21 -13.68 -18.09
C ILE A 70 13.55 -15.17 -18.22
N MET A 71 13.52 -15.92 -17.13
CA MET A 71 13.81 -17.36 -17.12
C MET A 71 12.80 -18.13 -17.98
N LEU A 72 11.50 -17.93 -17.76
CA LEU A 72 10.44 -18.54 -18.56
C LEU A 72 10.51 -18.11 -20.04
N GLY A 73 10.82 -16.84 -20.29
CA GLY A 73 11.01 -16.32 -21.64
C GLY A 73 12.16 -17.00 -22.37
N CYS A 74 13.31 -17.17 -21.70
CA CYS A 74 14.46 -17.87 -22.27
C CYS A 74 14.14 -19.35 -22.54
N ALA A 75 13.53 -20.05 -21.58
CA ALA A 75 13.11 -21.44 -21.77
C ALA A 75 12.10 -21.60 -22.92
N ALA A 76 11.15 -20.67 -23.05
CA ALA A 76 10.18 -20.66 -24.15
C ALA A 76 10.85 -20.40 -25.51
N ILE A 77 11.82 -19.47 -25.59
CA ILE A 77 12.56 -19.21 -26.81
C ILE A 77 13.35 -20.45 -27.25
N VAL A 78 14.02 -21.14 -26.34
CA VAL A 78 14.82 -22.34 -26.63
C VAL A 78 13.94 -23.48 -27.14
N SER A 79 12.78 -23.68 -26.53
CA SER A 79 11.84 -24.74 -26.88
C SER A 79 11.07 -24.48 -28.18
N LEU A 80 10.67 -23.23 -28.44
CA LEU A 80 9.88 -22.87 -29.63
C LEU A 80 10.75 -22.53 -30.84
N PHE A 81 11.94 -21.97 -30.61
CA PHE A 81 12.83 -21.48 -31.67
C PHE A 81 14.27 -21.96 -31.43
N PRO A 82 14.52 -23.28 -31.48
CA PRO A 82 15.85 -23.84 -31.21
C PRO A 82 16.93 -23.34 -32.18
N ASN A 83 16.55 -22.85 -33.36
CA ASN A 83 17.47 -22.29 -34.35
C ASN A 83 17.84 -20.82 -34.10
N TRP A 84 17.11 -20.12 -33.21
CA TRP A 84 17.38 -18.71 -32.86
C TRP A 84 18.35 -18.59 -31.70
N VAL A 85 18.49 -19.65 -30.91
CA VAL A 85 19.50 -19.73 -29.86
C VAL A 85 20.78 -20.22 -30.53
N PRO A 86 21.86 -19.43 -30.52
CA PRO A 86 23.15 -19.90 -31.02
C PRO A 86 23.50 -21.17 -30.24
N LYS A 87 23.55 -22.33 -30.93
CA LYS A 87 24.09 -23.56 -30.35
C LYS A 87 25.46 -23.20 -29.80
N SER A 88 25.62 -23.31 -28.48
CA SER A 88 26.68 -22.66 -27.72
C SER A 88 28.08 -23.01 -28.25
N GLY A 89 28.63 -22.14 -29.10
CA GLY A 89 30.07 -21.97 -29.33
C GLY A 89 30.68 -20.87 -28.45
N LEU A 90 29.90 -20.35 -27.50
CA LEU A 90 30.37 -19.43 -26.47
C LEU A 90 30.90 -20.27 -25.31
N ASN A 91 32.18 -20.60 -25.37
CA ASN A 91 32.90 -21.38 -24.36
C ASN A 91 32.69 -20.79 -22.94
N SER A 92 32.84 -21.67 -21.95
CA SER A 92 32.96 -21.39 -20.51
C SER A 92 33.91 -20.25 -20.13
N ASP A 93 34.75 -19.81 -21.06
CA ASP A 93 35.76 -18.77 -20.89
C ASP A 93 35.19 -17.36 -20.65
N ARG A 94 33.89 -17.11 -20.90
CA ARG A 94 33.23 -15.80 -20.68
C ARG A 94 32.43 -15.68 -19.38
N LEU A 95 32.24 -16.76 -18.62
CA LEU A 95 31.67 -16.68 -17.26
C LEU A 95 32.47 -15.74 -16.32
N PRO A 96 33.82 -15.80 -16.33
CA PRO A 96 34.64 -14.85 -15.59
C PRO A 96 34.34 -13.39 -15.95
N ASP A 97 34.04 -13.09 -17.21
CA ASP A 97 33.72 -11.72 -17.65
C ASP A 97 32.40 -11.20 -17.07
N VAL A 98 31.36 -12.04 -17.01
CA VAL A 98 30.06 -11.65 -16.43
C VAL A 98 30.18 -11.43 -14.92
N GLN A 99 30.91 -12.30 -14.21
CA GLN A 99 31.19 -12.12 -12.79
C GLN A 99 31.99 -10.84 -12.52
N ASN A 100 33.01 -10.56 -13.34
CA ASN A 100 33.81 -9.34 -13.24
C ASN A 100 32.94 -8.09 -13.43
N VAL A 101 32.10 -8.04 -14.47
CA VAL A 101 31.19 -6.90 -14.70
C VAL A 101 30.18 -6.74 -13.56
N THR A 102 29.62 -7.85 -13.07
CA THR A 102 28.68 -7.84 -11.94
C THR A 102 29.36 -7.32 -10.67
N SER A 103 30.64 -7.67 -10.45
CA SER A 103 31.43 -7.17 -9.33
C SER A 103 31.64 -5.65 -9.39
N TYR A 104 31.85 -5.09 -10.59
CA TYR A 104 31.93 -3.64 -10.79
C TYR A 104 30.59 -2.95 -10.52
N PHE A 105 29.46 -3.57 -10.92
CA PHE A 105 28.13 -3.05 -10.59
C PHE A 105 27.89 -3.05 -9.07
N LEU A 106 28.33 -4.10 -8.37
CA LEU A 106 28.23 -4.18 -6.92
C LEU A 106 29.09 -3.11 -6.23
N ALA A 107 30.32 -2.90 -6.70
CA ALA A 107 31.19 -1.84 -6.19
C ALA A 107 30.58 -0.45 -6.40
N ALA A 108 30.04 -0.18 -7.60
CA ALA A 108 29.34 1.08 -7.90
C ALA A 108 28.12 1.31 -6.99
N GLN A 109 27.35 0.25 -6.71
CA GLN A 109 26.24 0.30 -5.75
C GLN A 109 26.71 0.59 -4.33
N ALA A 110 27.79 -0.05 -3.87
CA ALA A 110 28.35 0.18 -2.55
C ALA A 110 28.77 1.64 -2.35
N VAL A 111 29.45 2.24 -3.35
CA VAL A 111 29.83 3.67 -3.33
C VAL A 111 28.60 4.57 -3.26
N MET A 112 27.58 4.31 -4.08
CA MET A 112 26.33 5.09 -4.05
C MET A 112 25.66 5.03 -2.67
N ILE A 113 25.54 3.84 -2.08
CA ILE A 113 24.96 3.67 -0.75
C ILE A 113 25.79 4.39 0.30
N GLY A 114 27.12 4.28 0.20
CA GLY A 114 28.09 4.98 1.04
C GLY A 114 28.00 6.50 0.94
N LEU A 115 27.53 7.06 -0.18
CA LEU A 115 27.28 8.50 -0.32
C LEU A 115 25.89 8.90 0.21
N LEU A 116 24.87 8.09 -0.05
CA LEU A 116 23.48 8.40 0.27
C LEU A 116 23.26 8.61 1.78
N PHE A 117 23.73 7.67 2.61
CA PHE A 117 23.45 7.70 4.05
C PHE A 117 24.12 8.87 4.78
N PRO A 118 25.43 9.17 4.58
CA PRO A 118 26.05 10.33 5.21
C PRO A 118 25.41 11.66 4.78
N VAL A 119 25.08 11.82 3.49
CA VAL A 119 24.41 13.04 3.02
C VAL A 119 23.02 13.18 3.65
N ALA A 120 22.25 12.09 3.72
CA ALA A 120 20.94 12.11 4.37
C ALA A 120 21.06 12.52 5.85
N LEU A 121 21.98 11.89 6.59
CA LEU A 121 22.23 12.19 8.01
C LEU A 121 22.71 13.62 8.22
N GLY A 122 23.58 14.14 7.34
CA GLY A 122 24.03 15.52 7.39
C GLY A 122 22.88 16.53 7.25
N VAL A 123 21.97 16.31 6.28
CA VAL A 123 20.80 17.17 6.11
C VAL A 123 19.86 17.07 7.31
N ILE A 124 19.61 15.87 7.84
CA ILE A 124 18.78 15.66 9.02
C ILE A 124 19.36 16.41 10.21
N SER A 125 20.66 16.28 10.44
CA SER A 125 21.37 16.97 11.51
C SER A 125 21.20 18.49 11.39
N LEU A 126 21.38 19.04 10.18
CA LEU A 126 21.19 20.47 9.92
C LEU A 126 19.74 20.94 10.14
N ILE A 127 18.75 20.11 9.80
CA ILE A 127 17.33 20.43 10.09
C ILE A 127 17.10 20.44 11.60
N THR A 128 17.56 19.41 12.31
CA THR A 128 17.36 19.28 13.76
C THR A 128 18.08 20.36 14.57
N GLN A 129 19.22 20.86 14.09
CA GLN A 129 19.98 21.92 14.79
C GLN A 129 19.38 23.32 14.60
N ARG A 130 18.62 23.54 13.52
CA ARG A 130 18.18 24.89 13.13
C ARG A 130 16.78 25.24 13.63
N GLU A 131 15.95 24.27 13.97
CA GLU A 131 14.52 24.47 14.19
C GLU A 131 14.04 24.01 15.57
N ASP A 132 12.98 24.66 16.06
CA ASP A 132 12.26 24.24 17.26
C ASP A 132 11.70 22.82 17.08
N ALA A 133 11.65 22.06 18.18
CA ALA A 133 11.32 20.63 18.15
C ALA A 133 9.98 20.29 17.44
N SER A 134 9.03 21.23 17.39
CA SER A 134 7.70 21.04 16.79
C SER A 134 7.68 21.10 15.26
N SER A 135 8.53 21.92 14.61
CA SER A 135 8.57 22.01 13.13
C SER A 135 9.49 20.97 12.50
N THR A 136 10.52 20.55 13.24
CA THR A 136 11.51 19.53 12.84
C THR A 136 10.87 18.24 12.34
N VAL A 137 9.85 17.72 13.03
CA VAL A 137 9.18 16.46 12.63
C VAL A 137 8.47 16.62 11.28
N SER A 138 7.79 17.74 11.07
CA SER A 138 7.05 18.01 9.82
C SER A 138 7.99 18.21 8.64
N ASP A 139 9.11 18.89 8.85
CA ASP A 139 10.11 19.15 7.82
C ASP A 139 10.87 17.90 7.42
N LEU A 140 11.16 17.04 8.40
CA LEU A 140 11.76 15.74 8.15
C LEU A 140 10.85 14.85 7.27
N GLN A 141 9.54 14.85 7.52
CA GLN A 141 8.58 14.13 6.69
C GLN A 141 8.53 14.67 5.26
N VAL A 142 8.50 16.00 5.11
CA VAL A 142 8.54 16.66 3.79
C VAL A 142 9.81 16.26 3.05
N TYR A 143 10.97 16.39 3.71
CA TYR A 143 12.27 16.04 3.15
C TYR A 143 12.33 14.59 2.67
N TYR A 144 11.97 13.63 3.52
CA TYR A 144 11.99 12.21 3.14
C TYR A 144 11.03 11.90 1.98
N SER A 145 9.87 12.54 1.95
CA SER A 145 8.89 12.32 0.89
C SER A 145 9.30 12.92 -0.46
N GLU A 146 9.97 14.08 -0.46
CA GLU A 146 10.35 14.80 -1.69
C GLU A 146 11.68 14.30 -2.26
N SER A 147 12.60 13.88 -1.40
CA SER A 147 13.90 13.32 -1.79
C SER A 147 13.83 11.83 -2.15
N PHE A 148 12.74 11.14 -1.80
CA PHE A 148 12.58 9.68 -1.91
C PHE A 148 13.69 8.87 -1.20
N ALA A 149 14.35 9.43 -0.19
CA ALA A 149 15.56 8.83 0.42
C ALA A 149 15.38 7.35 0.79
N PHE A 150 14.26 6.97 1.42
CA PHE A 150 13.96 5.58 1.75
C PHE A 150 13.80 4.69 0.52
N GLY A 151 13.16 5.18 -0.54
CA GLY A 151 12.97 4.42 -1.77
C GLY A 151 14.29 4.21 -2.51
N VAL A 152 15.10 5.27 -2.61
CA VAL A 152 16.42 5.22 -3.25
C VAL A 152 17.34 4.26 -2.49
N GLY A 153 17.41 4.40 -1.16
CA GLY A 153 18.20 3.50 -0.31
C GLY A 153 17.72 2.05 -0.39
N ALA A 154 16.41 1.80 -0.31
CA ALA A 154 15.86 0.45 -0.40
C ALA A 154 16.13 -0.23 -1.75
N SER A 155 16.06 0.51 -2.86
CA SER A 155 16.37 0.00 -4.19
C SER A 155 17.86 -0.22 -4.41
N GLY A 156 18.71 0.64 -3.85
CA GLY A 156 20.16 0.45 -3.83
C GLY A 156 20.52 -0.84 -3.08
N ILE A 157 20.04 -0.98 -1.84
CA ILE A 157 20.25 -2.19 -1.04
C ILE A 157 19.69 -3.44 -1.73
N ALA A 158 18.48 -3.36 -2.32
CA ALA A 158 17.90 -4.48 -3.04
C ALA A 158 18.78 -4.93 -4.20
N LEU A 159 19.28 -3.99 -5.01
CA LEU A 159 20.16 -4.32 -6.13
C LEU A 159 21.51 -4.85 -5.63
N SER A 160 22.08 -4.31 -4.54
CA SER A 160 23.30 -4.87 -3.93
C SER A 160 23.13 -6.31 -3.48
N ILE A 161 22.01 -6.64 -2.83
CA ILE A 161 21.70 -8.02 -2.41
C ILE A 161 21.62 -8.93 -3.64
N VAL A 162 20.89 -8.49 -4.67
CA VAL A 162 20.74 -9.23 -5.92
C VAL A 162 22.08 -9.48 -6.60
N LEU A 163 22.91 -8.45 -6.74
CA LEU A 163 24.23 -8.54 -7.35
C LEU A 163 25.17 -9.42 -6.52
N ALA A 164 25.15 -9.31 -5.20
CA ALA A 164 25.94 -10.17 -4.32
C ALA A 164 25.55 -11.64 -4.50
N ILE A 165 24.25 -11.96 -4.49
CA ILE A 165 23.77 -13.32 -4.78
C ILE A 165 24.24 -13.77 -6.16
N HIS A 166 24.15 -12.90 -7.16
CA HIS A 166 24.52 -13.23 -8.54
C HIS A 166 26.01 -13.51 -8.73
N VAL A 167 26.89 -12.78 -8.04
CA VAL A 167 28.35 -13.02 -8.06
C VAL A 167 28.69 -14.40 -7.51
N PHE A 168 28.05 -14.80 -6.40
CA PHE A 168 28.33 -16.10 -5.75
C PHE A 168 27.54 -17.28 -6.35
N TRP A 169 26.39 -17.00 -6.94
CA TRP A 169 25.50 -18.00 -7.52
C TRP A 169 24.97 -17.49 -8.87
N PRO A 170 25.75 -17.67 -9.96
CA PRO A 170 25.31 -17.37 -11.31
C PRO A 170 23.99 -18.06 -11.61
N ALA A 171 23.08 -17.30 -12.18
CA ALA A 171 21.71 -17.71 -12.38
C ALA A 171 21.56 -18.77 -13.50
N GLY A 172 22.53 -18.83 -14.41
CA GLY A 172 22.65 -19.84 -15.47
C GLY A 172 22.68 -21.28 -14.95
N TYR A 173 23.26 -21.53 -13.77
CA TYR A 173 23.28 -22.86 -13.15
C TYR A 173 21.88 -23.43 -12.90
N VAL A 174 20.88 -22.57 -12.67
CA VAL A 174 19.49 -23.02 -12.48
C VAL A 174 18.89 -23.53 -13.79
N LEU A 175 19.19 -22.88 -14.93
CA LEU A 175 18.72 -23.34 -16.24
C LEU A 175 19.41 -24.64 -16.65
N GLU A 176 20.71 -24.77 -16.37
CA GLU A 176 21.46 -26.01 -16.60
C GLU A 176 20.87 -27.17 -15.80
N TYR A 177 20.57 -26.96 -14.51
CA TYR A 177 19.91 -27.97 -13.66
C TYR A 177 18.52 -28.39 -14.19
N LEU A 178 17.80 -27.46 -14.82
CA LEU A 178 16.49 -27.70 -15.43
C LEU A 178 16.56 -28.32 -16.84
N GLY A 179 17.77 -28.65 -17.33
CA GLY A 179 17.98 -29.30 -18.62
C GLY A 179 18.06 -28.35 -19.82
N PHE A 180 18.23 -27.05 -19.59
CA PHE A 180 18.35 -26.01 -20.63
C PHE A 180 19.79 -25.45 -20.69
N SER A 181 20.78 -26.32 -20.89
CA SER A 181 22.21 -25.97 -20.93
C SER A 181 22.52 -24.86 -21.95
N ASP A 182 21.92 -24.92 -23.13
CA ASP A 182 22.26 -24.07 -24.27
C ASP A 182 21.79 -22.60 -24.10
N ALA A 183 21.02 -22.34 -23.05
CA ALA A 183 20.36 -21.06 -22.80
C ALA A 183 20.99 -20.26 -21.65
N GLY A 184 21.90 -20.87 -20.88
CA GLY A 184 22.50 -20.27 -19.68
C GLY A 184 23.19 -18.94 -19.96
N THR A 185 24.04 -18.87 -21.00
CA THR A 185 24.78 -17.65 -21.34
C THR A 185 23.88 -16.51 -21.81
N TYR A 186 22.85 -16.80 -22.61
CA TYR A 186 21.92 -15.77 -23.09
C TYR A 186 21.12 -15.19 -21.92
N PHE A 187 20.66 -16.06 -21.02
CA PHE A 187 19.96 -15.67 -19.81
C PHE A 187 20.82 -14.75 -18.92
N GLU A 188 22.09 -15.10 -18.72
CA GLU A 188 23.08 -14.30 -17.98
C GLU A 188 23.27 -12.90 -18.59
N VAL A 189 23.42 -12.79 -19.91
CA VAL A 189 23.60 -11.50 -20.59
C VAL A 189 22.34 -10.63 -20.48
N VAL A 190 21.15 -11.20 -20.67
CA VAL A 190 19.89 -10.46 -20.53
C VAL A 190 19.71 -9.97 -19.08
N LEU A 191 20.06 -10.82 -18.12
CA LEU A 191 20.00 -10.46 -16.70
C LEU A 191 21.00 -9.35 -16.35
N LEU A 192 22.21 -9.40 -16.89
CA LEU A 192 23.23 -8.37 -16.73
C LEU A 192 22.77 -7.02 -17.29
N ILE A 193 22.12 -7.01 -18.46
CA ILE A 193 21.51 -5.79 -19.04
C ILE A 193 20.41 -5.26 -18.11
N ALA A 194 19.58 -6.13 -17.54
CA ALA A 194 18.55 -5.72 -16.59
C ALA A 194 19.15 -5.10 -15.31
N HIS A 195 20.26 -5.65 -14.80
CA HIS A 195 21.00 -5.06 -13.68
C HIS A 195 21.60 -3.71 -14.03
N LEU A 196 22.19 -3.56 -15.21
CA LEU A 196 22.73 -2.28 -15.68
C LEU A 196 21.63 -1.21 -15.77
N LEU A 197 20.47 -1.54 -16.33
CA LEU A 197 19.33 -0.62 -16.40
C LEU A 197 18.86 -0.21 -15.00
N TRP A 198 18.78 -1.16 -14.05
CA TRP A 198 18.42 -0.85 -12.67
C TRP A 198 19.49 0.02 -11.98
N LEU A 199 20.77 -0.26 -12.21
CA LEU A 199 21.89 0.54 -11.73
C LEU A 199 21.79 1.99 -12.22
N LEU A 200 21.51 2.21 -13.51
CA LEU A 200 21.33 3.54 -14.09
C LEU A 200 20.14 4.29 -13.48
N VAL A 201 19.02 3.60 -13.23
CA VAL A 201 17.87 4.18 -12.52
C VAL A 201 18.25 4.60 -11.10
N ASN A 202 19.01 3.76 -10.38
CA ASN A 202 19.50 4.08 -9.04
C ASN A 202 20.44 5.30 -9.06
N PHE A 203 21.33 5.43 -10.03
CA PHE A 203 22.19 6.61 -10.18
C PHE A 203 21.39 7.89 -10.47
N ALA A 204 20.42 7.83 -11.38
CA ALA A 204 19.55 8.96 -11.66
C ALA A 204 18.74 9.37 -10.42
N ALA A 205 18.30 8.39 -9.62
CA ALA A 205 17.60 8.62 -8.36
C ALA A 205 18.52 9.20 -7.27
N LEU A 206 19.77 8.75 -7.18
CA LEU A 206 20.79 9.34 -6.30
C LEU A 206 21.05 10.80 -6.66
N TRP A 207 21.25 11.09 -7.95
CA TRP A 207 21.45 12.46 -8.41
C TRP A 207 20.28 13.36 -8.03
N TYR A 208 19.06 12.90 -8.29
CA TYR A 208 17.85 13.62 -7.90
C TYR A 208 17.78 13.82 -6.37
N PHE A 209 18.12 12.80 -5.59
CA PHE A 209 18.20 12.88 -4.13
C PHE A 209 19.18 13.98 -3.70
N LEU A 210 20.41 13.99 -4.23
CA LEU A 210 21.42 15.01 -3.89
C LEU A 210 20.96 16.43 -4.24
N VAL A 211 20.44 16.64 -5.44
CA VAL A 211 19.92 17.95 -5.88
C VAL A 211 18.76 18.40 -4.99
N THR A 212 17.86 17.48 -4.61
CA THR A 212 16.73 17.77 -3.73
C THR A 212 17.20 18.13 -2.32
N SER A 213 18.17 17.40 -1.79
CA SER A 213 18.80 17.65 -0.49
C SER A 213 19.46 19.02 -0.42
N LEU A 214 20.24 19.39 -1.45
CA LEU A 214 20.84 20.73 -1.56
C LEU A 214 19.78 21.82 -1.72
N SER A 215 18.72 21.54 -2.50
CA SER A 215 17.62 22.50 -2.70
C SER A 215 16.82 22.72 -1.43
N PHE A 216 16.66 21.71 -0.58
CA PHE A 216 15.93 21.80 0.70
C PHE A 216 16.60 22.78 1.69
N MET A 217 17.90 23.02 1.55
CA MET A 217 18.62 24.03 2.33
C MET A 217 18.20 25.47 2.00
N ARG A 218 17.63 25.70 0.80
CA ARG A 218 17.18 27.03 0.35
C ARG A 218 15.73 27.27 0.79
N PRO A 219 15.43 28.38 1.53
CA PRO A 219 14.08 28.64 2.05
C PRO A 219 12.97 28.65 1.00
N ALA A 220 13.21 29.27 -0.16
CA ALA A 220 12.22 29.36 -1.24
C ALA A 220 11.86 27.98 -1.84
N GLN A 221 12.86 27.11 -2.03
CA GLN A 221 12.66 25.75 -2.54
C GLN A 221 11.99 24.86 -1.49
N ARG A 222 12.36 25.01 -0.21
CA ARG A 222 11.69 24.33 0.90
C ARG A 222 10.20 24.66 0.97
N ALA A 223 9.83 25.94 0.85
CA ALA A 223 8.42 26.35 0.83
C ALA A 223 7.65 25.70 -0.33
N LEU A 224 8.28 25.60 -1.51
CA LEU A 224 7.70 24.91 -2.66
C LEU A 224 7.50 23.41 -2.41
N MET A 225 8.50 22.76 -1.80
CA MET A 225 8.45 21.34 -1.42
C MET A 225 7.35 21.08 -0.38
N ARG A 226 7.22 21.93 0.65
CA ARG A 226 6.12 21.86 1.63
C ARG A 226 4.76 21.98 0.95
N ARG A 227 4.60 22.95 0.04
CA ARG A 227 3.35 23.12 -0.73
C ARG A 227 3.03 21.89 -1.56
N ARG A 228 4.04 21.28 -2.19
CA ARG A 228 3.88 20.05 -2.98
C ARG A 228 3.50 18.86 -2.12
N TYR A 229 4.21 18.65 -1.01
CA TYR A 229 3.90 17.60 -0.05
C TYR A 229 2.47 17.73 0.50
N ALA A 230 2.09 18.96 0.89
CA ALA A 230 0.74 19.24 1.36
C ALA A 230 -0.31 18.86 0.31
N ALA A 231 -0.16 19.34 -0.93
CA ALA A 231 -1.12 19.12 -2.00
C ALA A 231 -1.21 17.66 -2.46
N LEU A 232 -0.09 16.94 -2.50
CA LEU A 232 0.00 15.62 -3.14
C LEU A 232 0.00 14.44 -2.19
N THR A 233 0.23 14.67 -0.90
CA THR A 233 0.33 13.61 0.12
C THR A 233 -0.54 13.93 1.32
N ALA A 234 -0.28 15.03 2.03
CA ALA A 234 -0.93 15.30 3.32
C ALA A 234 -2.44 15.57 3.19
N ILE A 235 -2.86 16.44 2.26
CA ILE A 235 -4.28 16.78 2.05
C ILE A 235 -5.07 15.55 1.58
N PRO A 236 -4.63 14.78 0.56
CA PRO A 236 -5.31 13.54 0.18
C PRO A 236 -5.48 12.55 1.33
N ASP A 237 -4.44 12.33 2.14
CA ASP A 237 -4.47 11.39 3.25
C ASP A 237 -5.42 11.87 4.37
N TYR A 238 -5.32 13.14 4.73
CA TYR A 238 -6.23 13.79 5.68
C TYR A 238 -7.68 13.69 5.22
N LEU A 239 -7.96 14.09 3.98
CA LEU A 239 -9.31 14.07 3.39
C LEU A 239 -9.85 12.65 3.33
N THR A 240 -9.01 11.66 2.99
CA THR A 240 -9.41 10.24 2.97
C THR A 240 -9.88 9.77 4.34
N VAL A 241 -9.09 10.02 5.40
CA VAL A 241 -9.47 9.62 6.77
C VAL A 241 -10.72 10.35 7.25
N HIS A 242 -10.81 11.66 6.97
CA HIS A 242 -11.94 12.45 7.41
C HIS A 242 -13.25 12.07 6.70
N LEU A 243 -13.21 11.92 5.37
CA LEU A 243 -14.36 11.48 4.58
C LEU A 243 -14.78 10.04 4.89
N LEU A 244 -13.83 9.13 5.13
CA LEU A 244 -14.12 7.77 5.61
C LEU A 244 -14.93 7.81 6.89
N ASN A 245 -14.46 8.57 7.88
CA ASN A 245 -15.12 8.66 9.17
C ASN A 245 -16.50 9.33 9.05
N HIS A 246 -16.58 10.45 8.33
CA HIS A 246 -17.83 11.18 8.11
C HIS A 246 -18.86 10.31 7.39
N ARG A 247 -18.47 9.62 6.31
CA ARG A 247 -19.38 8.74 5.58
C ARG A 247 -19.81 7.53 6.40
N TYR A 248 -18.92 6.97 7.21
CA TYR A 248 -19.23 5.82 8.05
C TYR A 248 -20.23 6.17 9.15
N ILE A 249 -19.96 7.23 9.93
CA ILE A 249 -20.78 7.60 11.08
C ILE A 249 -22.10 8.24 10.64
N VAL A 250 -22.04 9.21 9.72
CA VAL A 250 -23.21 10.05 9.40
C VAL A 250 -23.98 9.49 8.21
N ARG A 251 -23.28 9.24 7.11
CA ARG A 251 -23.95 8.98 5.83
C ARG A 251 -24.44 7.54 5.69
N LEU A 252 -23.68 6.56 6.16
CA LEU A 252 -24.04 5.15 6.05
C LEU A 252 -25.32 4.85 6.84
N ALA A 253 -25.45 5.37 8.07
CA ALA A 253 -26.67 5.31 8.86
C ALA A 253 -27.87 5.87 8.09
N ALA A 254 -27.74 7.09 7.55
CA ALA A 254 -28.81 7.75 6.81
C ALA A 254 -29.18 7.03 5.50
N GLU A 255 -28.21 6.50 4.76
CA GLU A 255 -28.45 5.75 3.53
C GLU A 255 -29.12 4.41 3.79
N ILE A 256 -28.71 3.71 4.84
CA ILE A 256 -29.39 2.49 5.30
C ILE A 256 -30.82 2.84 5.71
N ALA A 257 -31.00 3.87 6.54
CA ALA A 257 -32.31 4.29 6.97
C ALA A 257 -33.26 4.56 5.79
N LYS A 258 -32.83 5.35 4.81
CA LYS A 258 -33.62 5.66 3.61
C LYS A 258 -33.95 4.42 2.78
N LYS A 259 -32.98 3.52 2.59
CA LYS A 259 -33.12 2.34 1.72
C LYS A 259 -33.91 1.18 2.34
N VAL A 260 -34.14 1.22 3.64
CA VAL A 260 -34.89 0.19 4.38
C VAL A 260 -36.28 0.69 4.79
N GLY A 261 -36.62 1.96 4.52
CA GLY A 261 -37.89 2.54 4.97
C GLY A 261 -37.91 2.74 6.49
N TRP A 262 -36.77 3.10 7.05
CA TRP A 262 -36.51 3.17 8.49
C TRP A 262 -37.17 4.40 9.12
N ASP A 263 -37.96 4.18 10.17
CA ASP A 263 -38.49 5.25 11.02
C ASP A 263 -37.53 5.53 12.18
N LYS A 264 -36.84 6.68 12.15
CA LYS A 264 -35.86 7.08 13.17
C LYS A 264 -36.50 7.23 14.56
N ALA A 265 -37.83 7.35 14.64
CA ALA A 265 -38.53 7.49 15.91
C ALA A 265 -38.65 6.17 16.70
N LYS A 266 -38.34 5.00 16.09
CA LYS A 266 -38.60 3.68 16.68
C LYS A 266 -37.38 2.77 16.84
N THR A 267 -36.24 3.09 16.24
CA THR A 267 -35.07 2.19 16.13
C THR A 267 -33.84 3.04 15.79
N ALA A 268 -32.73 2.89 16.51
CA ALA A 268 -31.47 3.58 16.27
C ALA A 268 -30.41 2.65 15.66
N LEU A 269 -29.79 3.11 14.57
CA LEU A 269 -28.59 2.50 13.99
C LEU A 269 -27.39 3.39 14.28
N LEU A 270 -26.45 2.88 15.06
CA LEU A 270 -25.25 3.61 15.41
C LEU A 270 -24.02 2.99 14.76
N PHE A 271 -23.11 3.85 14.33
CA PHE A 271 -21.82 3.48 13.75
C PHE A 271 -20.72 4.25 14.46
N GLY A 272 -19.68 3.54 14.89
CA GLY A 272 -18.63 4.11 15.74
C GLY A 272 -19.14 4.48 17.13
N GLY A 273 -20.32 3.99 17.52
CA GLY A 273 -20.88 4.17 18.85
C GLY A 273 -20.15 3.33 19.89
N ARG A 274 -20.19 3.80 21.13
CA ARG A 274 -19.84 3.01 22.32
C ARG A 274 -21.06 3.02 23.23
N LEU A 275 -22.15 2.40 22.80
CA LEU A 275 -23.21 2.11 23.76
C LEU A 275 -22.61 1.18 24.82
N GLU A 276 -22.47 1.67 26.05
CA GLU A 276 -22.00 0.86 27.17
C GLU A 276 -23.02 -0.20 27.58
N ARG A 277 -24.28 0.01 27.22
CA ARG A 277 -25.42 -0.88 27.45
C ARG A 277 -25.73 -1.71 26.20
N GLY A 278 -26.35 -2.88 26.40
CA GLY A 278 -26.79 -3.78 25.34
C GLY A 278 -26.09 -5.14 25.36
N GLU A 279 -26.70 -6.10 24.67
CA GLU A 279 -26.17 -7.45 24.48
C GLU A 279 -25.12 -7.46 23.36
N VAL A 280 -24.03 -8.20 23.56
CA VAL A 280 -22.97 -8.36 22.57
C VAL A 280 -23.38 -9.44 21.58
N GLU A 281 -23.63 -9.04 20.32
CA GLU A 281 -24.01 -9.97 19.24
C GLU A 281 -22.79 -10.57 18.55
N LEU A 282 -21.71 -9.79 18.43
CA LEU A 282 -20.49 -10.22 17.78
C LEU A 282 -19.27 -9.60 18.46
N ASN A 283 -18.37 -10.47 18.92
CA ASN A 283 -17.06 -10.11 19.40
C ASN A 283 -15.97 -10.92 18.68
N ASN A 284 -14.79 -10.34 18.60
CA ASN A 284 -13.60 -11.03 18.14
C ASN A 284 -12.37 -10.40 18.80
N LYS A 285 -11.91 -11.01 19.89
CA LYS A 285 -10.75 -10.54 20.67
C LYS A 285 -9.46 -10.49 19.85
N ALA A 286 -9.32 -11.32 18.81
CA ALA A 286 -8.13 -11.30 17.95
C ALA A 286 -8.00 -10.00 17.12
N LEU A 287 -9.10 -9.23 17.03
CA LEU A 287 -9.12 -7.92 16.37
C LEU A 287 -8.90 -6.76 17.35
N SER A 288 -8.69 -7.03 18.64
CA SER A 288 -8.33 -6.02 19.64
C SER A 288 -7.08 -5.25 19.18
N GLY A 289 -7.07 -3.93 19.41
CA GLY A 289 -5.97 -3.06 19.00
C GLY A 289 -5.91 -2.73 17.50
N GLN A 290 -6.72 -3.41 16.66
CA GLN A 290 -6.79 -3.13 15.23
C GLN A 290 -7.78 -2.00 14.92
N VAL A 291 -7.53 -1.26 13.84
CA VAL A 291 -8.37 -0.14 13.39
C VAL A 291 -9.18 -0.57 12.17
N LEU A 292 -10.39 -0.04 12.04
CA LEU A 292 -11.22 -0.27 10.88
C LEU A 292 -10.53 0.26 9.61
N SER A 293 -10.44 -0.60 8.61
CA SER A 293 -9.74 -0.32 7.34
C SER A 293 -10.70 -0.16 6.17
N ASN A 294 -11.82 -0.90 6.17
CA ASN A 294 -12.86 -0.83 5.16
C ASN A 294 -14.15 -1.44 5.68
N VAL A 295 -15.27 -1.04 5.09
CA VAL A 295 -16.61 -1.62 5.33
C VAL A 295 -17.25 -1.96 4.00
N TRP A 296 -17.71 -3.19 3.84
CA TRP A 296 -18.51 -3.60 2.70
C TRP A 296 -19.98 -3.26 2.95
N GLN A 297 -20.50 -2.29 2.19
CA GLN A 297 -21.81 -1.71 2.47
C GLN A 297 -22.96 -2.65 2.08
N LYS A 298 -22.86 -3.36 0.94
CA LYS A 298 -23.98 -4.18 0.45
C LYS A 298 -24.30 -5.38 1.35
N PRO A 299 -23.31 -6.18 1.83
CA PRO A 299 -23.60 -7.29 2.73
C PRO A 299 -24.14 -6.80 4.07
N LEU A 300 -23.57 -5.71 4.59
CA LEU A 300 -24.04 -5.08 5.82
C LEU A 300 -25.50 -4.59 5.69
N MET A 301 -25.84 -3.94 4.58
CA MET A 301 -27.20 -3.53 4.25
C MET A 301 -28.18 -4.71 4.21
N TRP A 302 -27.75 -5.85 3.66
CA TRP A 302 -28.56 -7.07 3.62
C TRP A 302 -28.85 -7.59 5.02
N VAL A 303 -27.85 -7.64 5.91
CA VAL A 303 -28.05 -8.07 7.30
C VAL A 303 -29.05 -7.17 8.01
N ILE A 304 -28.84 -5.87 7.93
CA ILE A 304 -29.67 -4.90 8.64
C ILE A 304 -31.12 -4.95 8.14
N ARG A 305 -31.33 -5.06 6.82
CA ARG A 305 -32.66 -5.25 6.22
C ARG A 305 -33.36 -6.51 6.73
N ARG A 306 -32.63 -7.63 6.76
CA ARG A 306 -33.16 -8.91 7.20
C ARG A 306 -33.51 -8.85 8.69
N TRP A 307 -32.60 -8.35 9.52
CA TRP A 307 -32.81 -8.19 10.96
C TRP A 307 -34.02 -7.30 11.28
N LEU A 308 -34.15 -6.14 10.64
CA LEU A 308 -35.31 -5.26 10.82
C LEU A 308 -36.62 -5.94 10.40
N LYS A 309 -36.64 -6.62 9.26
CA LYS A 309 -37.83 -7.37 8.81
C LYS A 309 -38.24 -8.44 9.82
N ARG A 310 -37.29 -9.04 10.53
CA ARG A 310 -37.57 -10.01 11.61
C ARG A 310 -38.10 -9.30 12.86
N CYS A 311 -37.51 -8.18 13.25
CA CYS A 311 -37.98 -7.38 14.39
C CYS A 311 -39.42 -6.88 14.20
N ASN A 312 -39.76 -6.34 13.02
CA ASN A 312 -41.11 -5.84 12.73
C ASN A 312 -42.18 -6.94 12.72
N LYS A 313 -41.81 -8.21 12.48
CA LYS A 313 -42.75 -9.33 12.59
C LYS A 313 -43.10 -9.67 14.04
N VAL A 314 -42.29 -9.23 15.00
CA VAL A 314 -42.40 -9.57 16.42
C VAL A 314 -42.87 -8.36 17.25
N GLU A 315 -43.11 -7.21 16.63
CA GLU A 315 -43.55 -5.94 17.25
C GLU A 315 -44.89 -6.00 18.05
N GLY A 316 -45.48 -7.18 18.25
CA GLY A 316 -46.54 -7.41 19.23
C GLY A 316 -46.06 -7.74 20.66
N ALA A 317 -44.76 -7.98 20.92
CA ALA A 317 -44.35 -8.68 22.16
C ALA A 317 -43.26 -8.03 23.05
N VAL A 318 -42.51 -6.99 22.66
CA VAL A 318 -41.42 -6.49 23.54
C VAL A 318 -41.25 -4.96 23.47
N GLY A 319 -41.46 -4.29 24.60
CA GLY A 319 -41.50 -2.83 24.76
C GLY A 319 -40.16 -2.10 24.78
N SER A 320 -39.25 -2.36 23.85
CA SER A 320 -38.05 -1.53 23.67
C SER A 320 -37.72 -1.35 22.20
N GLN A 321 -37.52 -0.10 21.79
CA GLN A 321 -37.03 0.27 20.47
C GLN A 321 -35.75 -0.50 20.17
N PRO A 322 -35.73 -1.39 19.15
CA PRO A 322 -34.56 -2.22 18.90
C PRO A 322 -33.44 -1.37 18.32
N ASP A 323 -32.29 -1.32 18.98
CA ASP A 323 -31.12 -0.58 18.50
C ASP A 323 -29.98 -1.53 18.14
N LEU A 324 -29.23 -1.17 17.10
CA LEU A 324 -28.05 -1.89 16.66
C LEU A 324 -26.87 -0.91 16.58
N ASP A 325 -25.82 -1.18 17.36
CA ASP A 325 -24.61 -0.37 17.42
C ASP A 325 -23.40 -1.15 16.88
N PHE A 326 -22.77 -0.59 15.84
CA PHE A 326 -21.52 -1.09 15.28
C PHE A 326 -20.35 -0.29 15.86
N CYS A 327 -19.69 -0.87 16.85
CA CYS A 327 -18.60 -0.23 17.60
C CYS A 327 -17.29 0.07 16.83
N PRO A 328 -16.91 -0.61 15.72
CA PRO A 328 -15.67 -0.32 15.01
C PRO A 328 -15.59 1.14 14.51
N ASP A 329 -14.40 1.74 14.57
CA ASP A 329 -14.12 3.13 14.13
C ASP A 329 -12.85 3.14 13.25
N PHE A 330 -12.81 4.06 12.28
CA PHE A 330 -11.65 4.31 11.41
C PHE A 330 -10.51 5.07 12.10
N ARG A 331 -10.77 5.77 13.20
CA ARG A 331 -9.79 6.59 13.93
C ARG A 331 -9.24 5.92 15.18
N ARG A 332 -10.01 5.00 15.77
CA ARG A 332 -9.70 4.39 17.07
C ARG A 332 -9.53 2.89 16.91
N PRO A 333 -8.60 2.28 17.67
CA PRO A 333 -8.53 0.83 17.73
C PRO A 333 -9.79 0.27 18.37
N LEU A 334 -10.13 -0.96 17.99
CA LEU A 334 -11.18 -1.74 18.64
C LEU A 334 -10.83 -1.93 20.13
N SER A 335 -11.84 -1.92 21.00
CA SER A 335 -11.65 -2.15 22.43
C SER A 335 -11.06 -3.54 22.71
N ASP A 336 -10.53 -3.74 23.92
CA ASP A 336 -9.90 -5.01 24.33
C ASP A 336 -10.84 -6.21 24.22
N ASP A 337 -12.14 -5.97 24.42
CA ASP A 337 -13.19 -6.99 24.27
C ASP A 337 -13.46 -7.39 22.80
N GLY A 338 -12.91 -6.65 21.84
CA GLY A 338 -13.05 -6.92 20.41
C GLY A 338 -14.49 -6.83 19.91
N ILE A 339 -15.32 -5.99 20.52
CA ILE A 339 -16.76 -5.95 20.22
C ILE A 339 -17.00 -5.25 18.89
N ILE A 340 -17.68 -5.95 17.98
CA ILE A 340 -18.00 -5.46 16.63
C ILE A 340 -19.43 -4.95 16.58
N CYS A 341 -20.36 -5.62 17.26
CA CYS A 341 -21.78 -5.30 17.21
C CYS A 341 -22.43 -5.50 18.58
N ARG A 342 -23.21 -4.51 19.01
CA ARG A 342 -24.10 -4.57 20.18
C ARG A 342 -25.54 -4.38 19.74
N ARG A 343 -26.46 -4.93 20.50
CA ARG A 343 -27.91 -4.83 20.31
C ARG A 343 -28.58 -4.39 21.61
N ILE A 344 -29.55 -3.50 21.53
CA ILE A 344 -30.44 -3.16 22.65
C ILE A 344 -31.87 -3.49 22.21
N GLY A 345 -32.52 -4.46 22.86
CA GLY A 345 -33.88 -4.85 22.47
C GLY A 345 -33.97 -5.55 21.10
N GLY A 346 -35.17 -5.96 20.70
CA GLY A 346 -35.40 -6.73 19.46
C GLY A 346 -34.94 -8.18 19.51
N ILE A 347 -34.70 -8.77 18.34
CA ILE A 347 -34.34 -10.19 18.16
C ILE A 347 -32.82 -10.32 17.97
N PRO A 348 -32.15 -11.36 18.50
CA PRO A 348 -30.73 -11.58 18.25
C PRO A 348 -30.41 -11.84 16.77
N LEU A 349 -29.15 -11.56 16.38
CA LEU A 349 -28.69 -11.82 15.03
C LEU A 349 -28.55 -13.33 14.78
N ASP A 350 -29.02 -13.80 13.62
CA ASP A 350 -28.83 -15.19 13.21
C ASP A 350 -27.35 -15.51 12.98
N LYS A 351 -26.97 -16.80 13.02
CA LYS A 351 -25.60 -17.24 12.71
C LYS A 351 -25.10 -16.69 11.36
N ILE A 352 -25.97 -16.67 10.35
CA ILE A 352 -25.65 -16.13 9.01
C ILE A 352 -25.44 -14.61 9.08
N GLU A 353 -26.28 -13.89 9.81
CA GLU A 353 -26.18 -12.44 9.95
C GLU A 353 -24.89 -12.05 10.68
N ARG A 354 -24.57 -12.73 11.79
CA ARG A 354 -23.30 -12.55 12.52
C ARG A 354 -22.08 -12.82 11.64
N PHE A 355 -22.12 -13.89 10.84
CA PHE A 355 -21.05 -14.21 9.89
C PHE A 355 -20.87 -13.11 8.84
N VAL A 356 -21.96 -12.64 8.23
CA VAL A 356 -21.91 -11.58 7.20
C VAL A 356 -21.44 -10.26 7.80
N VAL A 357 -21.86 -9.90 9.02
CA VAL A 357 -21.34 -8.73 9.76
C VAL A 357 -19.84 -8.88 9.94
N GLY A 358 -19.35 -10.01 10.47
CA GLY A 358 -17.92 -10.25 10.66
C GLY A 358 -17.10 -10.13 9.38
N GLN A 359 -17.63 -10.54 8.23
CA GLN A 359 -16.96 -10.40 6.93
C GLN A 359 -17.04 -8.99 6.33
N SER A 360 -18.01 -8.19 6.75
CA SER A 360 -18.25 -6.83 6.23
C SER A 360 -17.27 -5.81 6.77
N PHE A 361 -16.79 -5.99 8.01
CA PHE A 361 -15.80 -5.13 8.63
C PHE A 361 -14.38 -5.68 8.40
N ARG A 362 -13.50 -4.86 7.81
CA ARG A 362 -12.11 -5.22 7.54
C ARG A 362 -11.19 -4.43 8.43
N PHE A 363 -10.28 -5.10 9.13
CA PHE A 363 -9.38 -4.46 10.08
C PHE A 363 -7.93 -4.49 9.59
N LYS A 364 -7.14 -3.57 10.12
CA LYS A 364 -5.68 -3.51 9.91
C LYS A 364 -5.01 -3.16 11.23
N ALA A 365 -3.78 -3.62 11.43
CA ALA A 365 -2.96 -3.13 12.52
C ALA A 365 -2.87 -1.59 12.47
N LYS A 366 -3.01 -0.94 13.63
CA LYS A 366 -2.74 0.50 13.74
C LYS A 366 -1.28 0.72 13.35
N LYS A 367 -1.04 1.50 12.30
CA LYS A 367 0.33 1.95 12.04
C LYS A 367 0.70 2.89 13.21
N PRO A 368 1.87 2.69 13.83
CA PRO A 368 2.33 3.54 14.92
C PRO A 368 2.36 5.02 14.51
#